data_AF-A0A3C0GEQ3-F1
#
_entry.id   AF-A0A3C0GEQ3-F1
#
_cell.length_a   1.000
_cell.length_b   1.000
_cell.length_c   1.000
_cell.angle_alpha   90.00
_cell.angle_beta   90.00
_cell.angle_gamma   90.00
#
_symmetry.space_group_name_H-M   'P 1'
#
loop_
_entity.id
_entity.type
_entity.pdbx_description
1 polymer ?
#
loop_
_entity_poly.entity_id
_entity_poly.type
_entity_poly.pdbx_seq_one_letter_code
_entity_poly.pdbx_strand_id
1 'polypeptide(L)'
;MSSISEILQKIRSKSPLVHNITNYVVMNNTANALLAVGASPVMAHAKEEVEDIVAISSSLVINMGTLSDKWVESMLMAAAQAKATNTPYVFDPVGVGASAYRTEVAQKIIETAIPNVIRGNASEIMALAKLTNSTKGVDSTMDTQDAIEGATLLAKQLNNTVVISGA
;
A
#
# COMPACT_ATOMS: atom_id res chain seq x y z
N MET A 1 -20.63 -8.73 9.39
CA MET A 1 -19.58 -8.65 8.36
C MET A 1 -20.01 -9.50 7.18
N SER A 2 -19.73 -9.08 5.94
CA SER A 2 -19.97 -9.95 4.78
C SER A 2 -19.06 -11.17 4.83
N SER A 3 -19.58 -12.33 4.42
CA SER A 3 -18.76 -13.53 4.25
C SER A 3 -17.75 -13.37 3.10
N ILE A 4 -16.69 -14.18 3.07
CA ILE A 4 -15.71 -14.20 1.96
C ILE A 4 -16.42 -14.46 0.62
N SER A 5 -17.39 -15.37 0.61
CA SER A 5 -18.19 -15.69 -0.59
C SER A 5 -18.96 -14.47 -1.10
N GLU A 6 -19.62 -13.72 -0.21
CA GLU A 6 -20.32 -12.48 -0.58
C GLU A 6 -19.37 -11.41 -1.11
N ILE A 7 -18.19 -11.24 -0.52
CA ILE A 7 -17.19 -10.28 -0.99
C ILE A 7 -16.75 -10.66 -2.41
N LEU A 8 -16.45 -11.93 -2.64
CA LEU A 8 -16.05 -12.41 -3.97
C LEU A 8 -17.16 -12.22 -5.01
N GLN A 9 -18.41 -12.48 -4.66
CA GLN A 9 -19.56 -12.22 -5.53
C GLN A 9 -19.69 -10.71 -5.85
N LYS A 10 -19.49 -9.83 -4.86
CA LYS A 10 -19.51 -8.38 -5.06
C LYS A 10 -18.39 -7.90 -5.98
N ILE A 11 -17.19 -8.48 -5.89
CA ILE A 11 -16.08 -8.16 -6.81
C ILE A 11 -16.48 -8.56 -8.23
N ARG A 12 -16.92 -9.81 -8.42
CA ARG A 12 -17.30 -10.33 -9.75
C ARG A 12 -18.46 -9.57 -10.38
N SER A 13 -19.45 -9.12 -9.59
CA SER A 13 -20.59 -8.38 -10.11
C SER A 13 -20.26 -6.93 -10.46
N LYS A 14 -19.36 -6.29 -9.72
CA LYS A 14 -18.95 -4.90 -9.97
C LYS A 14 -17.82 -4.76 -10.97
N SER A 15 -16.98 -5.79 -11.12
CA SER A 15 -15.74 -5.76 -11.89
C SER A 15 -14.92 -4.47 -11.65
N PRO A 16 -14.52 -4.19 -10.39
CA PRO A 16 -13.91 -2.92 -10.03
C PRO A 16 -12.60 -2.70 -10.81
N LEU A 17 -12.38 -1.47 -11.28
CA LEU A 17 -11.13 -1.04 -11.89
C LEU A 17 -10.10 -0.82 -10.78
N VAL A 18 -9.04 -1.64 -10.75
CA VAL A 18 -7.97 -1.57 -9.76
C VAL A 18 -6.70 -1.07 -10.44
N HIS A 19 -6.28 0.15 -10.09
CA HIS A 19 -5.04 0.73 -10.55
C HIS A 19 -3.88 0.22 -9.71
N ASN A 20 -2.89 -0.36 -10.37
CA ASN A 20 -1.71 -0.94 -9.73
C ASN A 20 -0.46 -0.20 -10.22
N ILE A 21 0.23 0.45 -9.28
CA ILE A 21 1.61 0.91 -9.46
C ILE A 21 2.47 -0.08 -8.68
N THR A 22 2.86 -1.16 -9.35
CA THR A 22 3.57 -2.31 -8.74
C THR A 22 4.92 -2.57 -9.40
N ASN A 23 5.69 -3.48 -8.82
CA ASN A 23 7.04 -3.80 -9.28
C ASN A 23 7.06 -4.70 -10.51
N TYR A 24 8.16 -4.65 -11.28
CA TYR A 24 8.29 -5.40 -12.53
C TYR A 24 8.17 -6.92 -12.37
N VAL A 25 8.59 -7.46 -11.22
CA VAL A 25 8.64 -8.91 -10.98
C VAL A 25 7.24 -9.51 -10.87
N VAL A 26 6.27 -8.75 -10.35
CA VAL A 26 4.92 -9.27 -10.05
C VAL A 26 3.82 -8.71 -10.94
N MET A 27 4.09 -7.71 -11.78
CA MET A 27 3.07 -7.00 -12.57
C MET A 27 2.12 -7.94 -13.33
N ASN A 28 2.66 -8.95 -14.03
CA ASN A 28 1.84 -9.93 -14.76
C ASN A 28 0.99 -10.80 -13.82
N ASN A 29 1.57 -11.27 -12.72
CA ASN A 29 0.86 -12.10 -11.74
C ASN A 29 -0.24 -11.32 -11.03
N THR A 30 0.01 -10.06 -10.68
CA THR A 30 -1.00 -9.16 -10.09
C THR A 30 -2.16 -8.95 -11.05
N ALA A 31 -1.89 -8.71 -12.35
CA ALA A 31 -2.94 -8.58 -13.35
C ALA A 31 -3.80 -9.85 -13.44
N ASN A 32 -3.15 -11.00 -13.58
CA ASN A 32 -3.84 -12.29 -13.71
C ASN A 32 -4.63 -12.67 -12.44
N ALA A 33 -4.10 -12.37 -11.25
CA ALA A 33 -4.82 -12.61 -10.00
C ALA A 33 -6.09 -11.75 -9.90
N LEU A 34 -6.01 -10.47 -10.28
CA LEU A 34 -7.17 -9.57 -10.32
C LEU A 34 -8.23 -10.04 -11.32
N LEU A 35 -7.80 -10.45 -12.52
CA LEU A 35 -8.70 -11.04 -13.51
C LEU A 35 -9.38 -12.31 -13.00
N ALA A 36 -8.64 -13.20 -12.33
CA ALA A 36 -9.16 -14.46 -11.80
C ALA A 36 -10.22 -14.26 -10.71
N VAL A 37 -10.12 -13.20 -9.90
CA VAL A 37 -11.15 -12.84 -8.91
C VAL A 37 -12.31 -12.03 -9.50
N GLY A 38 -12.22 -11.65 -10.78
CA GLY A 38 -13.25 -10.91 -11.51
C GLY A 38 -13.16 -9.39 -11.38
N ALA A 39 -11.99 -8.84 -11.08
CA ALA A 39 -11.70 -7.41 -11.13
C ALA A 39 -11.04 -7.02 -12.47
N SER A 40 -10.95 -5.71 -12.73
CA SER A 40 -10.32 -5.16 -13.92
C SER A 40 -8.98 -4.49 -13.56
N PRO A 41 -7.81 -5.08 -13.87
CA PRO A 41 -6.52 -4.48 -13.56
C PRO A 41 -6.13 -3.39 -14.58
N VAL A 42 -5.51 -2.30 -14.10
CA VAL A 42 -4.76 -1.34 -14.94
C VAL A 42 -3.38 -1.09 -14.34
N MET A 43 -2.34 -1.09 -15.18
CA MET A 43 -0.91 -1.05 -14.79
C MET A 43 -0.22 0.23 -15.27
N ALA A 44 -0.93 1.36 -15.21
CA ALA A 44 -0.42 2.67 -15.64
C ALA A 44 0.51 3.26 -14.57
N HIS A 45 1.68 3.74 -14.97
CA HIS A 45 2.67 4.31 -14.04
C HIS A 45 3.43 5.48 -14.65
N ALA A 46 3.09 5.87 -15.89
CA ALA A 46 3.62 7.07 -16.50
C ALA A 46 3.00 8.30 -15.81
N LYS A 47 3.84 9.25 -15.41
CA LYS A 47 3.40 10.46 -14.68
C LYS A 47 2.39 11.29 -15.48
N GLU A 48 2.45 11.18 -16.81
CA GLU A 48 1.59 11.88 -17.75
C GLU A 48 0.13 11.41 -17.70
N GLU A 49 -0.15 10.19 -17.24
CA GLU A 49 -1.51 9.62 -17.18
C GLU A 49 -1.93 9.18 -15.78
N VAL A 50 -0.99 9.10 -14.82
CA VAL A 50 -1.23 8.43 -13.54
C VAL A 50 -2.40 9.03 -12.76
N GLU A 51 -2.55 10.37 -12.77
CA GLU A 51 -3.61 11.06 -12.05
C GLU A 51 -4.99 10.82 -12.69
N ASP A 52 -5.05 10.79 -14.03
CA ASP A 52 -6.27 10.49 -14.78
C ASP A 52 -6.77 9.07 -14.49
N ILE A 53 -5.84 8.10 -14.47
CA ILE A 53 -6.17 6.71 -14.18
C ILE A 53 -6.63 6.54 -12.72
N VAL A 54 -6.00 7.19 -11.75
CA VAL A 54 -6.44 7.15 -10.35
C VAL A 54 -7.86 7.70 -10.19
N ALA A 55 -8.20 8.78 -10.91
CA ALA A 55 -9.49 9.45 -10.79
C ALA A 55 -10.69 8.59 -11.25
N ILE A 56 -10.48 7.69 -12.22
CA ILE A 56 -11.53 6.78 -12.71
C ILE A 56 -11.51 5.41 -12.02
N SER A 57 -10.48 5.12 -11.21
CA SER A 57 -10.28 3.81 -10.61
C SER A 57 -11.12 3.63 -9.34
N SER A 58 -11.59 2.40 -9.14
CA SER A 58 -12.31 2.01 -7.92
C SER A 58 -11.38 1.91 -6.71
N SER A 59 -10.11 1.63 -6.94
CA SER A 59 -9.06 1.64 -5.92
C SER A 59 -7.67 1.76 -6.54
N LEU A 60 -6.70 2.18 -5.72
CA LEU A 60 -5.28 2.24 -6.05
C LEU A 60 -4.48 1.27 -5.18
N VAL A 61 -3.49 0.61 -5.76
CA VAL A 61 -2.50 -0.20 -5.07
C VAL A 61 -1.11 0.33 -5.42
N ILE A 62 -0.37 0.76 -4.41
CA ILE A 62 1.04 1.15 -4.53
C ILE A 62 1.88 0.05 -3.89
N ASN A 63 2.73 -0.59 -4.68
CA ASN A 63 3.73 -1.55 -4.20
C ASN A 63 5.12 -1.04 -4.58
N MET A 64 5.94 -0.74 -3.56
CA MET A 64 7.26 -0.14 -3.75
C MET A 64 8.41 -1.14 -3.99
N GLY A 65 8.12 -2.30 -4.57
CA GLY A 65 9.16 -3.18 -5.10
C GLY A 65 9.90 -2.54 -6.29
N THR A 66 11.13 -2.98 -6.56
CA THR A 66 11.98 -2.51 -7.69
C THR A 66 11.93 -0.99 -7.97
N LEU A 67 12.16 -0.15 -6.95
CA LEU A 67 12.05 1.31 -7.08
C LEU A 67 13.04 1.92 -8.06
N SER A 68 12.62 3.04 -8.66
CA SER A 68 13.45 4.02 -9.34
C SER A 68 12.86 5.42 -9.12
N ASP A 69 13.64 6.47 -9.30
CA ASP A 69 13.19 7.84 -9.01
C ASP A 69 11.93 8.24 -9.80
N LYS A 70 11.85 7.88 -11.08
CA LYS A 70 10.66 8.12 -11.91
C LYS A 70 9.42 7.39 -11.37
N TRP A 71 9.62 6.19 -10.85
CA TRP A 71 8.53 5.39 -10.30
C TRP A 71 8.04 5.97 -8.98
N VAL A 72 8.97 6.46 -8.14
CA VAL A 72 8.66 7.17 -6.90
C VAL A 72 7.87 8.43 -7.20
N GLU A 73 8.27 9.23 -8.19
CA GLU A 73 7.53 10.42 -8.63
C GLU A 73 6.06 10.07 -8.95
N SER A 74 5.84 9.06 -9.80
CA SER A 74 4.50 8.59 -10.15
C SER A 74 3.70 8.05 -8.95
N MET A 75 4.34 7.33 -8.02
CA MET A 75 3.68 6.84 -6.80
C MET A 75 3.20 7.99 -5.92
N LEU A 76 4.00 9.05 -5.76
CA LEU A 76 3.63 10.23 -4.97
C LEU A 76 2.48 11.00 -5.63
N MET A 77 2.53 11.20 -6.95
CA MET A 77 1.42 11.80 -7.71
C MET A 77 0.13 10.97 -7.55
N ALA A 78 0.21 9.65 -7.69
CA ALA A 78 -0.93 8.77 -7.52
C ALA A 78 -1.52 8.80 -6.10
N ALA A 79 -0.67 8.81 -5.07
CA ALA A 79 -1.10 8.91 -3.68
C ALA A 79 -1.80 10.25 -3.40
N ALA A 80 -1.22 11.36 -3.89
CA ALA A 80 -1.81 12.70 -3.78
C ALA A 80 -3.17 12.76 -4.48
N GLN A 81 -3.27 12.19 -5.69
CA GLN A 81 -4.51 12.15 -6.43
C GLN A 81 -5.56 11.27 -5.75
N ALA A 82 -5.18 10.10 -5.22
CA ALA A 82 -6.10 9.23 -4.49
C ALA A 82 -6.71 9.95 -3.27
N LYS A 83 -5.92 10.78 -2.58
CA LYS A 83 -6.42 11.65 -1.52
C LYS A 83 -7.40 12.71 -2.04
N ALA A 84 -7.08 13.36 -3.16
CA ALA A 84 -7.93 14.40 -3.76
C ALA A 84 -9.28 13.86 -4.24
N THR A 85 -9.31 12.64 -4.79
CA THR A 85 -10.52 11.99 -5.33
C THR A 85 -11.22 11.07 -4.33
N ASN A 86 -10.67 10.91 -3.12
CA ASN A 86 -11.09 9.91 -2.13
C ASN A 86 -11.07 8.47 -2.68
N THR A 87 -10.20 8.18 -3.65
CA THR A 87 -10.00 6.82 -4.16
C THR A 87 -9.35 5.98 -3.06
N PRO A 88 -9.99 4.89 -2.59
CA PRO A 88 -9.40 4.04 -1.56
C PRO A 88 -8.09 3.45 -2.06
N TYR A 89 -7.04 3.53 -1.24
CA TYR A 89 -5.73 3.07 -1.65
C TYR A 89 -5.03 2.16 -0.62
N VAL A 90 -4.33 1.17 -1.16
CA VAL A 90 -3.55 0.16 -0.42
C VAL A 90 -2.08 0.40 -0.66
N PHE A 91 -1.28 0.38 0.40
CA PHE A 91 0.17 0.49 0.34
C PHE A 91 0.85 -0.82 0.77
N ASP A 92 1.73 -1.33 -0.09
CA ASP A 92 2.60 -2.47 0.15
C ASP A 92 4.07 -1.98 0.22
N PRO A 93 4.63 -1.83 1.44
CA PRO A 93 5.91 -1.20 1.71
C PRO A 93 7.08 -2.19 1.53
N VAL A 94 7.10 -2.93 0.43
CA VAL A 94 8.06 -4.01 0.18
C VAL A 94 9.50 -3.58 0.49
N GLY A 95 10.13 -4.27 1.44
CA GLY A 95 11.52 -4.05 1.81
C GLY A 95 11.80 -2.74 2.56
N VAL A 96 10.79 -2.07 3.11
CA VAL A 96 10.99 -0.98 4.08
C VAL A 96 11.91 -1.46 5.21
N GLY A 97 12.85 -0.62 5.65
CA GLY A 97 13.87 -1.00 6.63
C GLY A 97 15.09 -1.72 6.05
N ALA A 98 15.03 -2.26 4.83
CA ALA A 98 16.17 -2.94 4.21
C ALA A 98 17.23 -1.97 3.64
N SER A 99 16.85 -0.73 3.37
CA SER A 99 17.77 0.33 2.93
C SER A 99 17.20 1.70 3.30
N ALA A 100 18.08 2.69 3.47
CA ALA A 100 17.67 4.08 3.76
C ALA A 100 16.70 4.62 2.69
N TYR A 101 16.97 4.33 1.40
CA TYR A 101 16.13 4.80 0.30
C TYR A 101 14.70 4.23 0.35
N ARG A 102 14.53 2.91 0.57
CA ARG A 102 13.20 2.30 0.72
C ARG A 102 12.44 2.87 1.91
N THR A 103 13.14 3.07 3.02
CA THR A 103 12.60 3.68 4.24
C THR A 103 12.10 5.10 3.99
N GLU A 104 12.91 5.94 3.36
CA GLU A 104 12.57 7.33 3.03
C GLU A 104 11.39 7.41 2.06
N VAL A 105 11.38 6.56 1.01
CA VAL A 105 10.27 6.53 0.05
C VAL A 105 8.96 6.12 0.72
N ALA A 106 8.98 5.09 1.59
CA ALA A 106 7.78 4.66 2.32
C ALA A 106 7.22 5.79 3.18
N GLN A 107 8.09 6.54 3.87
CA GLN A 107 7.70 7.70 4.65
C GLN A 107 7.07 8.78 3.76
N LYS A 108 7.70 9.15 2.64
CA LYS A 108 7.15 10.14 1.69
C LYS A 108 5.78 9.76 1.16
N ILE A 109 5.55 8.48 0.85
CA ILE A 109 4.24 7.99 0.39
C ILE A 109 3.16 8.21 1.46
N ILE A 110 3.45 7.83 2.71
CA ILE A 110 2.51 7.98 3.84
C ILE A 110 2.25 9.46 4.18
N GLU A 111 3.28 10.31 4.12
CA GLU A 111 3.16 11.75 4.35
C GLU A 111 2.33 12.45 3.27
N THR A 112 2.45 12.00 2.01
CA THR A 112 1.70 12.55 0.87
C THR A 112 0.20 12.29 1.02
N ALA A 113 -0.16 11.05 1.33
CA ALA A 113 -1.52 10.66 1.65
C ALA A 113 -1.48 9.48 2.62
N ILE A 114 -2.42 9.38 3.55
CA ILE A 114 -2.45 8.23 4.47
C ILE A 114 -3.16 7.05 3.78
N PRO A 115 -2.55 5.84 3.72
CA PRO A 115 -3.19 4.67 3.11
C PRO A 115 -4.39 4.21 3.91
N ASN A 116 -5.48 3.80 3.22
CA ASN A 116 -6.61 3.17 3.89
C ASN A 116 -6.21 1.79 4.46
N VAL A 117 -5.35 1.08 3.72
CA VAL A 117 -4.79 -0.20 4.14
C VAL A 117 -3.28 -0.20 3.91
N ILE A 118 -2.51 -0.61 4.92
CA ILE A 118 -1.12 -1.00 4.77
C ILE A 118 -1.04 -2.51 4.91
N ARG A 119 -0.44 -3.20 3.93
CA ARG A 119 -0.20 -4.64 4.01
C ARG A 119 1.29 -4.91 3.91
N GLY A 120 1.85 -5.66 4.85
CA GLY A 120 3.25 -6.05 4.86
C GLY A 120 3.50 -7.30 5.70
N ASN A 121 4.72 -7.81 5.68
CA ASN A 121 5.13 -8.84 6.64
C ASN A 121 5.46 -8.22 8.02
N ALA A 122 5.72 -9.06 9.02
CA ALA A 122 5.99 -8.60 10.38
C ALA A 122 7.18 -7.61 10.48
N SER A 123 8.28 -7.86 9.78
CA SER A 123 9.46 -6.99 9.84
C SER A 123 9.24 -5.64 9.15
N GLU A 124 8.52 -5.62 8.03
CA GLU A 124 8.16 -4.40 7.30
C GLU A 124 7.22 -3.51 8.13
N ILE A 125 6.19 -4.10 8.74
CA ILE A 125 5.26 -3.35 9.59
C ILE A 125 5.96 -2.81 10.85
N MET A 126 6.86 -3.57 11.46
CA MET A 126 7.67 -3.10 12.59
C MET A 126 8.59 -1.96 12.19
N ALA A 127 9.23 -2.05 11.01
CA ALA A 127 10.06 -0.97 10.49
C ALA A 127 9.24 0.31 10.23
N LEU A 128 8.06 0.19 9.62
CA LEU A 128 7.15 1.32 9.44
C LEU A 128 6.70 1.94 10.76
N ALA A 129 6.30 1.13 11.73
CA ALA A 129 5.86 1.61 13.04
C ALA A 129 6.98 2.39 13.77
N LYS A 130 8.24 1.99 13.64
CA LYS A 130 9.37 2.73 14.24
C LYS A 130 9.54 4.12 13.60
N LEU A 131 9.36 4.22 12.28
CA LEU A 131 9.45 5.50 11.56
C LEU A 131 8.37 6.48 12.02
N THR A 132 7.13 6.02 12.14
CA THR A 132 6.01 6.87 12.58
C THR A 132 6.08 7.23 14.07
N ASN A 133 6.78 6.43 14.88
CA ASN A 133 6.97 6.67 16.32
C ASN A 133 8.15 7.56 16.69
N SER A 134 9.07 7.87 15.77
CA SER A 134 10.33 8.58 16.10
C SER A 134 10.13 10.02 16.65
N THR A 135 8.89 10.51 16.73
CA THR A 135 8.52 11.79 17.37
C THR A 135 8.26 11.70 18.88
N LYS A 136 8.09 10.52 19.46
CA LYS A 136 8.05 10.31 20.91
C LYS A 136 9.25 9.46 21.28
N GLY A 137 10.21 10.01 22.03
CA GLY A 137 11.47 9.38 22.43
C GLY A 137 11.33 8.10 23.25
N VAL A 138 10.81 7.05 22.64
CA VAL A 138 10.83 5.68 23.14
C VAL A 138 12.09 5.04 22.57
N ASP A 139 13.23 5.47 23.12
CA ASP A 139 14.42 4.65 23.10
C ASP A 139 14.11 3.36 23.86
N SER A 140 14.58 2.25 23.30
CA SER A 140 14.64 0.91 23.89
C SER A 140 13.36 0.04 23.86
N THR A 141 13.55 -1.19 23.35
CA THR A 141 12.76 -2.42 23.56
C THR A 141 11.47 -2.68 22.78
N MET A 142 11.37 -2.30 21.50
CA MET A 142 10.55 -3.13 20.60
C MET A 142 11.40 -4.31 20.14
N ASP A 143 11.47 -5.33 21.01
CA ASP A 143 11.88 -6.67 20.59
C ASP A 143 10.98 -7.10 19.43
N THR A 144 11.49 -7.99 18.58
CA THR A 144 10.78 -8.64 17.47
C THR A 144 9.47 -9.34 17.87
N GLN A 145 9.12 -9.32 19.17
CA GLN A 145 8.16 -10.21 19.80
C GLN A 145 6.69 -9.79 19.68
N ASP A 146 6.34 -8.56 19.26
CA ASP A 146 4.93 -8.29 18.97
C ASP A 146 4.73 -7.35 17.76
N ALA A 147 4.84 -7.95 16.57
CA ALA A 147 4.39 -7.31 15.32
C ALA A 147 2.94 -6.81 15.41
N ILE A 148 2.11 -7.45 16.25
CA ILE A 148 0.75 -7.02 16.57
C ILE A 148 0.72 -5.66 17.26
N GLU A 149 1.62 -5.42 18.22
CA GLU A 149 1.73 -4.11 18.88
C GLU A 149 2.18 -3.03 17.90
N GLY A 150 3.20 -3.33 17.08
CA GLY A 150 3.66 -2.43 16.01
C GLY A 150 2.54 -2.08 15.02
N ALA A 151 1.79 -3.07 14.56
CA ALA A 151 0.63 -2.86 13.69
C ALA A 151 -0.49 -2.07 14.36
N THR A 152 -0.81 -2.37 15.63
CA THR A 152 -1.85 -1.68 16.39
C THR A 152 -1.50 -0.21 16.59
N LEU A 153 -0.23 0.07 16.89
CA LEU A 153 0.27 1.42 17.06
C LEU A 153 0.24 2.21 15.75
N LEU A 154 0.75 1.61 14.66
CA LEU A 154 0.71 2.20 13.33
C LEU A 154 -0.73 2.49 12.87
N ALA A 155 -1.64 1.52 13.06
CA ALA A 155 -3.06 1.66 12.73
C ALA A 155 -3.72 2.81 13.50
N LYS A 156 -3.42 2.96 14.79
CA LYS A 156 -3.95 4.06 15.62
C LYS A 156 -3.38 5.42 15.20
N GLN A 157 -2.08 5.49 14.91
CA GLN A 157 -1.41 6.73 14.53
C GLN A 157 -1.90 7.26 13.18
N LEU A 158 -2.05 6.36 12.21
CA LEU A 158 -2.48 6.71 10.87
C LEU A 158 -4.00 6.67 10.72
N ASN A 159 -4.74 6.19 11.72
CA ASN A 159 -6.19 5.95 11.61
C ASN A 159 -6.54 5.11 10.36
N ASN A 160 -5.82 3.99 10.18
CA ASN A 160 -5.98 3.10 9.04
C ASN A 160 -6.04 1.63 9.44
N THR A 161 -6.17 0.74 8.45
CA THR A 161 -6.10 -0.71 8.65
C THR A 161 -4.70 -1.21 8.33
N VAL A 162 -4.11 -2.01 9.22
CA VAL A 162 -2.83 -2.69 8.99
C VAL A 162 -3.05 -4.20 8.90
N VAL A 163 -2.53 -4.81 7.84
CA VAL A 163 -2.61 -6.26 7.60
C VAL A 163 -1.21 -6.85 7.65
N ILE A 164 -0.94 -7.65 8.67
CA ILE A 164 0.30 -8.45 8.77
C ILE A 164 0.06 -9.79 8.11
N SER A 165 0.89 -10.15 7.14
CA SER A 165 0.89 -11.50 6.55
C SER A 165 2.08 -12.32 7.01
N GLY A 166 1.85 -13.61 7.24
CA GLY A 166 2.84 -14.60 7.68
C GLY A 166 2.13 -15.93 7.94
N ALA A 167 2.91 -16.96 8.29
CA ALA A 167 2.41 -18.25 8.77
C ALA A 167 2.38 -18.28 10.30
#